data_AF-A0A7X2PAA2-F1
#
_entry.id   AF-A0A7X2PAA2-F1
#
_cell.length_a   1.000
_cell.length_b   1.000
_cell.length_c   1.000
_cell.angle_alpha   90.00
_cell.angle_beta   90.00
_cell.angle_gamma   90.00
#
_symmetry.space_group_name_H-M   'P 1'
#
loop_
_entity.id
_entity.type
_entity.pdbx_description
1 polymer ?
#
loop_
_entity_poly.entity_id
_entity_poly.type
_entity_poly.pdbx_seq_one_letter_code
_entity_poly.pdbx_strand_id
1 'polypeptide(L)'
;MVQKLCLGIAFCLERGLIMIKAILFDMDGVLVDSEEVSIRVGEEYFKSKGVNITHDDFLPHLGGGERKFFEGPSKAKGYSLNYEDASQFFKEHYEEYLSKTHAALPGIDIVKRARKAGIITAVCSSAPRWKVFVNIAAIGLEESDFDMVFSGESVKRNKPFGDIYLNAAINLGLDPKECIVVEDSLFGVKAGKNANMRVLAVTGTESATSLAAAGADVIVTDLSAITEFTNPTEFEAIFENYSKSNSDGILYGTSFITPFKRRASDEEIIERMIKEASMARDNAYAPYSKFKVGAALLSAATNRIYRGCNVENSSYGATICAERNAVIHAIAEEGSLGIDILVVYSDDDPPAPPCAVCLQVLAEFSRPDTKVVLASVDGFRKTYLFKELLPNPFIFPTLRN
;
A
#
# COMPACT_ATOMS: atom_id res chain seq x y z
N MET A 1 -5.01 -23.04 18.16
CA MET A 1 -5.94 -22.66 17.06
C MET A 1 -7.25 -22.11 17.61
N VAL A 2 -7.89 -22.77 18.58
CA VAL A 2 -9.14 -22.30 19.24
C VAL A 2 -8.98 -21.00 20.05
N GLN A 3 -7.79 -20.75 20.62
CA GLN A 3 -7.54 -19.60 21.50
C GLN A 3 -7.40 -18.25 20.75
N LYS A 4 -7.01 -18.25 19.46
CA LYS A 4 -6.97 -17.04 18.62
C LYS A 4 -8.37 -16.63 18.12
N LEU A 5 -9.22 -17.61 17.86
CA LEU A 5 -10.60 -17.41 17.38
C LEU A 5 -11.49 -16.75 18.45
N CYS A 6 -11.30 -17.13 19.72
CA CYS A 6 -12.04 -16.54 20.84
C CYS A 6 -11.64 -15.09 21.14
N LEU A 7 -10.39 -14.68 20.87
CA LEU A 7 -9.98 -13.29 21.10
C LEU A 7 -10.62 -12.33 20.09
N GLY A 8 -10.68 -12.68 18.80
CA GLY A 8 -11.25 -11.80 17.77
C GLY A 8 -12.75 -11.54 17.93
N ILE A 9 -13.52 -12.59 18.24
CA ILE A 9 -14.98 -12.47 18.42
C ILE A 9 -15.33 -11.72 19.71
N ALA A 10 -14.62 -11.99 20.81
CA ALA A 10 -14.84 -11.26 22.07
C ALA A 10 -14.45 -9.78 21.96
N PHE A 11 -13.41 -9.47 21.18
CA PHE A 11 -12.91 -8.12 20.99
C PHE A 11 -13.84 -7.21 20.17
N CYS A 12 -14.44 -7.71 19.08
CA CYS A 12 -15.41 -6.93 18.31
C CYS A 12 -16.68 -6.59 19.12
N LEU A 13 -17.13 -7.52 19.97
CA LEU A 13 -18.32 -7.33 20.82
C LEU A 13 -18.08 -6.31 21.95
N GLU A 14 -16.86 -6.20 22.48
CA GLU A 14 -16.52 -5.25 23.55
C GLU A 14 -16.33 -3.80 23.06
N ARG A 15 -16.03 -3.58 21.76
CA ARG A 15 -15.71 -2.25 21.20
C ARG A 15 -16.75 -1.66 20.23
N GLY A 16 -17.82 -2.40 19.90
CA GLY A 16 -18.85 -1.90 18.98
C GLY A 16 -18.35 -1.66 17.55
N LEU A 17 -17.29 -2.38 17.14
CA LEU A 17 -16.67 -2.25 15.82
C LEU A 17 -17.58 -2.86 14.74
N ILE A 18 -17.82 -2.10 13.67
CA ILE A 18 -18.58 -2.56 12.51
C ILE A 18 -17.64 -3.41 11.65
N MET A 19 -17.95 -4.70 11.54
CA MET A 19 -17.15 -5.68 10.80
C MET A 19 -17.33 -5.51 9.29
N ILE A 20 -16.22 -5.51 8.55
CA ILE A 20 -16.28 -5.53 7.07
C ILE A 20 -16.86 -6.85 6.57
N LYS A 21 -17.88 -6.74 5.72
CA LYS A 21 -18.58 -7.85 5.06
C LYS A 21 -18.38 -7.87 3.55
N ALA A 22 -18.00 -6.74 2.94
CA ALA A 22 -17.75 -6.65 1.50
C ALA A 22 -16.49 -5.88 1.14
N ILE A 23 -15.84 -6.33 0.06
CA ILE A 23 -14.74 -5.62 -0.61
C ILE A 23 -15.25 -5.16 -1.98
N LEU A 24 -15.20 -3.85 -2.20
CA LEU A 24 -15.62 -3.19 -3.44
C LEU A 24 -14.37 -2.73 -4.18
N PHE A 25 -13.96 -3.47 -5.20
CA PHE A 25 -12.75 -3.21 -5.97
C PHE A 25 -13.02 -2.22 -7.11
N ASP A 26 -12.18 -1.20 -7.26
CA ASP A 26 -12.00 -0.62 -8.60
C ASP A 26 -11.36 -1.67 -9.53
N MET A 27 -11.44 -1.42 -10.83
CA MET A 27 -10.91 -2.32 -11.84
C MET A 27 -9.53 -1.87 -12.31
N ASP A 28 -9.49 -0.78 -13.08
CA ASP A 28 -8.28 -0.20 -13.66
C ASP A 28 -7.35 0.29 -12.54
N GLY A 29 -6.06 -0.07 -12.58
CA GLY A 29 -5.07 0.32 -11.56
C GLY A 29 -5.13 -0.46 -10.22
N VAL A 30 -6.20 -1.23 -10.00
CA VAL A 30 -6.37 -2.09 -8.81
C VAL A 30 -6.27 -3.57 -9.15
N LEU A 31 -7.07 -4.05 -10.10
CA LEU A 31 -7.06 -5.45 -10.54
C LEU A 31 -6.31 -5.64 -11.87
N VAL A 32 -6.37 -4.63 -12.74
CA VAL A 32 -5.79 -4.68 -14.09
C VAL A 32 -4.92 -3.45 -14.37
N ASP A 33 -3.75 -3.68 -14.93
CA ASP A 33 -2.91 -2.66 -15.56
C ASP A 33 -3.38 -2.44 -17.00
N SER A 34 -4.25 -1.45 -17.17
CA SER A 34 -4.97 -1.17 -18.41
C SER A 34 -4.61 0.17 -19.04
N GLU A 35 -3.84 1.01 -18.36
CA GLU A 35 -3.57 2.39 -18.80
C GLU A 35 -2.64 2.40 -20.01
N GLU A 36 -1.54 1.66 -19.95
CA GLU A 36 -0.59 1.52 -21.06
C GLU A 36 -1.26 0.94 -22.31
N VAL A 37 -2.16 -0.03 -22.13
CA VAL A 37 -2.97 -0.60 -23.22
C VAL A 37 -3.88 0.48 -23.81
N SER A 38 -4.53 1.27 -22.96
CA SER A 38 -5.40 2.36 -23.41
C SER A 38 -4.63 3.40 -24.23
N ILE A 39 -3.45 3.80 -23.77
CA ILE A 39 -2.57 4.75 -24.47
C ILE A 39 -2.19 4.22 -25.84
N ARG A 40 -1.72 2.97 -25.94
CA ARG A 40 -1.32 2.39 -27.23
C ARG A 40 -2.44 2.37 -28.26
N VAL A 41 -3.65 1.99 -27.85
CA VAL A 41 -4.81 2.02 -28.75
C VAL A 41 -5.16 3.45 -29.15
N GLY A 42 -5.04 4.41 -28.22
CA GLY A 42 -5.22 5.82 -28.51
C GLY A 42 -4.19 6.37 -29.50
N GLU A 43 -2.91 6.06 -29.33
CA GLU A 43 -1.83 6.43 -30.25
C GLU A 43 -2.10 5.87 -31.66
N GLU A 44 -2.50 4.60 -31.76
CA GLU A 44 -2.82 3.99 -33.04
C GLU A 44 -4.03 4.65 -33.71
N TYR A 45 -5.07 4.97 -32.94
CA TYR A 45 -6.22 5.72 -33.43
C TYR A 45 -5.79 7.05 -34.05
N PHE A 46 -5.04 7.90 -33.32
CA PHE A 46 -4.63 9.21 -33.85
C PHE A 46 -3.65 9.10 -35.01
N LYS A 47 -2.75 8.12 -34.98
CA LYS A 47 -1.87 7.81 -36.10
C LYS A 47 -2.66 7.45 -37.35
N SER A 48 -3.75 6.68 -37.22
CA SER A 48 -4.65 6.34 -38.33
C SER A 48 -5.34 7.57 -38.94
N LYS A 49 -5.51 8.64 -38.15
CA LYS A 49 -6.07 9.94 -38.59
C LYS A 49 -4.99 10.92 -39.05
N GLY A 50 -3.71 10.53 -39.07
CA GLY A 50 -2.59 11.39 -39.45
C GLY A 50 -2.27 12.48 -38.43
N VAL A 51 -2.70 12.32 -37.18
CA VAL A 51 -2.45 13.27 -36.08
C VAL A 51 -1.32 12.72 -35.21
N ASN A 52 -0.29 13.52 -34.97
CA ASN A 52 0.80 13.14 -34.08
C ASN A 52 0.44 13.45 -32.62
N ILE A 53 -0.06 12.44 -31.90
CA ILE A 53 -0.27 12.45 -30.46
C ILE A 53 0.65 11.39 -29.85
N THR A 54 1.40 11.76 -28.84
CA THR A 54 2.37 10.90 -28.15
C THR A 54 1.84 10.39 -26.82
N HIS A 55 2.44 9.34 -26.28
CA HIS A 55 2.20 8.82 -24.93
C HIS A 55 1.99 9.92 -23.87
N ASP A 56 2.94 10.88 -23.79
CA ASP A 56 2.89 11.99 -22.83
C ASP A 56 1.66 12.90 -22.95
N ASP A 57 1.05 12.99 -24.14
CA ASP A 57 -0.15 13.80 -24.35
C ASP A 57 -1.37 13.17 -23.66
N PHE A 58 -1.37 11.84 -23.42
CA PHE A 58 -2.47 11.13 -22.76
C PHE A 58 -2.38 11.17 -21.23
N LEU A 59 -1.17 11.22 -20.66
CA LEU A 59 -0.93 11.14 -19.21
C LEU A 59 -1.82 12.10 -18.37
N PRO A 60 -2.02 13.38 -18.74
CA PRO A 60 -2.86 14.31 -17.98
C PRO A 60 -4.37 13.98 -17.99
N HIS A 61 -4.77 13.01 -18.81
CA HIS A 61 -6.16 12.68 -19.10
C HIS A 61 -6.56 11.27 -18.67
N LEU A 62 -5.61 10.47 -18.15
CA LEU A 62 -5.86 9.18 -17.51
C LEU A 62 -6.81 9.31 -16.30
N GLY A 63 -7.55 8.24 -16.00
CA GLY A 63 -8.59 8.21 -14.96
C GLY A 63 -9.80 9.14 -15.18
N GLY A 64 -9.81 9.93 -16.25
CA GLY A 64 -10.84 10.94 -16.54
C GLY A 64 -12.10 10.44 -17.26
N GLY A 65 -12.18 9.13 -17.53
CA GLY A 65 -13.16 8.52 -18.42
C GLY A 65 -12.76 8.60 -19.90
N GLU A 66 -13.28 7.68 -20.71
CA GLU A 66 -12.89 7.48 -22.13
C GLU A 66 -13.04 8.75 -22.98
N ARG A 67 -14.13 9.51 -22.81
CA ARG A 67 -14.32 10.77 -23.54
C ARG A 67 -13.21 11.78 -23.28
N LYS A 68 -12.84 11.98 -22.01
CA LYS A 68 -11.77 12.91 -21.64
C LYS A 68 -10.40 12.41 -22.12
N PHE A 69 -10.19 11.09 -22.10
CA PHE A 69 -8.99 10.43 -22.61
C PHE A 69 -8.73 10.75 -24.09
N PHE A 70 -9.76 10.79 -24.94
CA PHE A 70 -9.61 11.18 -26.35
C PHE A 70 -9.70 12.70 -26.59
N GLU A 71 -10.60 13.42 -25.92
CA GLU A 71 -10.83 14.85 -26.14
C GLU A 71 -9.64 15.71 -25.66
N GLY A 72 -8.97 15.30 -24.58
CA GLY A 72 -7.84 16.03 -23.99
C GLY A 72 -6.67 16.22 -24.97
N PRO A 73 -6.05 15.12 -25.45
CA PRO A 73 -4.95 15.20 -26.43
C PRO A 73 -5.39 15.86 -27.74
N SER A 74 -6.63 15.59 -28.19
CA SER A 74 -7.19 16.19 -29.41
C SER A 74 -7.21 17.71 -29.33
N LYS A 75 -7.72 18.26 -28.21
CA LYS A 75 -7.81 19.70 -28.00
C LYS A 75 -6.43 20.35 -27.96
N ALA A 76 -5.46 19.70 -27.32
CA ALA A 76 -4.08 20.20 -27.25
C ALA A 76 -3.42 20.31 -28.64
N LYS A 77 -3.76 19.42 -29.57
CA LYS A 77 -3.27 19.44 -30.96
C LYS A 77 -4.18 20.19 -31.94
N GLY A 78 -5.27 20.80 -31.48
CA GLY A 78 -6.24 21.46 -32.35
C GLY A 78 -6.98 20.52 -33.30
N TYR A 79 -7.07 19.24 -32.97
CA TYR A 79 -7.78 18.24 -33.76
C TYR A 79 -9.27 18.20 -33.40
N SER A 80 -10.14 18.23 -34.41
CA SER A 80 -11.58 18.07 -34.24
C SER A 80 -11.91 16.58 -34.12
N LEU A 81 -11.99 16.08 -32.89
CA LEU A 81 -12.30 14.69 -32.59
C LEU A 81 -13.73 14.32 -32.99
N ASN A 82 -13.87 13.20 -33.72
CA ASN A 82 -15.10 12.42 -33.76
C ASN A 82 -15.01 11.37 -32.64
N TYR A 83 -15.75 11.57 -31.55
CA TYR A 83 -15.65 10.71 -30.36
C TYR A 83 -16.26 9.33 -30.61
N GLU A 84 -17.35 9.25 -31.37
CA GLU A 84 -18.02 8.00 -31.68
C GLU A 84 -17.12 7.07 -32.51
N ASP A 85 -16.38 7.63 -33.47
CA ASP A 85 -15.36 6.92 -34.25
C ASP A 85 -14.17 6.46 -33.38
N ALA A 86 -13.69 7.33 -32.48
CA ALA A 86 -12.63 6.97 -31.53
C ALA A 86 -13.03 5.87 -30.56
N SER A 87 -14.23 5.97 -29.99
CA SER A 87 -14.79 4.99 -29.04
C SER A 87 -14.99 3.63 -29.71
N GLN A 88 -15.49 3.62 -30.96
CA GLN A 88 -15.65 2.39 -31.73
C GLN A 88 -14.28 1.74 -32.05
N PHE A 89 -13.31 2.53 -32.52
CA PHE A 89 -11.95 2.04 -32.76
C PHE A 89 -11.33 1.47 -31.49
N PHE A 90 -11.49 2.16 -30.37
CA PHE A 90 -10.98 1.73 -29.07
C PHE A 90 -11.54 0.37 -28.70
N LYS A 91 -12.87 0.20 -28.78
CA LYS A 91 -13.56 -1.05 -28.47
C LYS A 91 -13.11 -2.22 -29.36
N GLU A 92 -12.83 -1.98 -30.64
CA GLU A 92 -12.43 -3.03 -31.59
C GLU A 92 -11.00 -3.54 -31.36
N HIS A 93 -10.10 -2.69 -30.88
CA HIS A 93 -8.67 -3.03 -30.79
C HIS A 93 -8.23 -3.32 -29.34
N TYR A 94 -8.93 -2.81 -28.33
CA TYR A 94 -8.51 -2.87 -26.94
C TYR A 94 -8.26 -4.30 -26.44
N GLU A 95 -9.18 -5.23 -26.72
CA GLU A 95 -9.04 -6.64 -26.30
C GLU A 95 -7.81 -7.31 -26.94
N GLU A 96 -7.54 -7.04 -28.21
CA GLU A 96 -6.36 -7.59 -28.90
C GLU A 96 -5.07 -7.12 -28.23
N TYR A 97 -4.95 -5.83 -27.93
CA TYR A 97 -3.76 -5.29 -27.25
C TYR A 97 -3.63 -5.83 -25.82
N LEU A 98 -4.73 -5.88 -25.07
CA LEU A 98 -4.74 -6.40 -23.71
C LEU A 98 -4.34 -7.88 -23.66
N SER A 99 -4.77 -8.69 -24.64
CA SER A 99 -4.40 -10.12 -24.72
C SER A 99 -2.89 -10.37 -24.90
N LYS A 100 -2.15 -9.35 -25.37
CA LYS A 100 -0.71 -9.40 -25.59
C LYS A 100 0.09 -8.91 -24.37
N THR A 101 -0.57 -8.44 -23.30
CA THR A 101 0.07 -7.94 -22.09
C THR A 101 -0.24 -8.82 -20.88
N HIS A 102 0.66 -8.83 -19.90
CA HIS A 102 0.37 -9.41 -18.58
C HIS A 102 -0.31 -8.34 -17.75
N ALA A 103 -1.62 -8.18 -17.93
CA ALA A 103 -2.37 -7.07 -17.35
C ALA A 103 -2.79 -7.32 -15.89
N ALA A 104 -2.69 -8.54 -15.37
CA ALA A 104 -3.06 -8.84 -13.99
C ALA A 104 -2.10 -8.15 -13.00
N LEU A 105 -2.66 -7.32 -12.10
CA LEU A 105 -1.88 -6.70 -11.04
C LEU A 105 -1.55 -7.70 -9.91
N PRO A 106 -0.48 -7.47 -9.12
CA PRO A 106 -0.12 -8.37 -8.03
C PRO A 106 -1.22 -8.48 -6.96
N GLY A 107 -1.55 -9.71 -6.57
CA GLY A 107 -2.48 -10.01 -5.47
C GLY A 107 -3.95 -10.13 -5.86
N ILE A 108 -4.28 -10.19 -7.15
CA ILE A 108 -5.67 -10.37 -7.65
C ILE A 108 -6.36 -11.66 -7.14
N ASP A 109 -5.59 -12.64 -6.65
CA ASP A 109 -6.11 -13.83 -5.99
C ASP A 109 -6.92 -13.51 -4.72
N ILE A 110 -6.79 -12.28 -4.19
CA ILE A 110 -7.63 -11.78 -3.09
C ILE A 110 -9.12 -11.88 -3.41
N VAL A 111 -9.55 -11.72 -4.66
CA VAL A 111 -10.96 -11.86 -5.04
C VAL A 111 -11.47 -13.25 -4.66
N LYS A 112 -10.72 -14.30 -5.00
CA LYS A 112 -11.06 -15.69 -4.69
C LYS A 112 -10.88 -16.01 -3.20
N ARG A 113 -9.84 -15.46 -2.55
CA ARG A 113 -9.63 -15.62 -1.10
C ARG A 113 -10.75 -14.98 -0.29
N ALA A 114 -11.18 -13.78 -0.65
CA ALA A 114 -12.30 -13.06 -0.01
C ALA A 114 -13.57 -13.88 -0.02
N ARG A 115 -13.95 -14.42 -1.18
CA ARG A 115 -15.13 -15.27 -1.29
C ARG A 115 -15.02 -16.55 -0.49
N LYS A 116 -13.86 -17.21 -0.51
CA LYS A 116 -13.62 -18.40 0.30
C LYS A 116 -13.73 -18.12 1.80
N ALA A 117 -13.38 -16.90 2.22
CA ALA A 117 -13.52 -16.41 3.58
C ALA A 117 -14.95 -15.94 3.94
N GLY A 118 -15.91 -16.01 3.01
CA GLY A 118 -17.28 -15.56 3.23
C GLY A 118 -17.45 -14.03 3.17
N ILE A 119 -16.51 -13.33 2.53
CA ILE A 119 -16.58 -11.88 2.28
C ILE A 119 -17.14 -11.67 0.88
N ILE A 120 -18.14 -10.80 0.77
CA ILE A 120 -18.79 -10.44 -0.49
C ILE A 120 -17.81 -9.62 -1.35
N THR A 121 -17.77 -9.88 -2.66
CA THR A 121 -16.90 -9.14 -3.58
C THR A 121 -17.70 -8.47 -4.68
N ALA A 122 -17.33 -7.23 -5.02
CA ALA A 122 -17.88 -6.55 -6.18
C ALA A 122 -16.85 -5.71 -6.92
N VAL A 123 -17.05 -5.55 -8.23
CA VAL A 123 -16.30 -4.58 -9.06
C VAL A 123 -17.10 -3.28 -9.17
N CYS A 124 -16.44 -2.14 -9.03
CA CYS A 124 -16.99 -0.79 -9.09
C CYS A 124 -16.11 0.12 -9.97
N SER A 125 -16.24 0.01 -11.29
CA SER A 125 -15.43 0.76 -12.25
C SER A 125 -16.20 1.91 -12.91
N SER A 126 -15.51 3.01 -13.23
CA SER A 126 -16.08 4.09 -14.06
C SER A 126 -16.05 3.76 -15.56
N ALA A 127 -15.47 2.62 -15.96
CA ALA A 127 -15.35 2.18 -17.34
C ALA A 127 -16.71 1.71 -17.91
N PRO A 128 -16.90 1.76 -19.25
CA PRO A 128 -18.09 1.20 -19.89
C PRO A 128 -18.16 -0.32 -19.69
N ARG A 129 -19.38 -0.88 -19.76
CA ARG A 129 -19.63 -2.28 -19.40
C ARG A 129 -18.72 -3.24 -20.15
N TRP A 130 -18.58 -3.07 -21.46
CA TRP A 130 -17.77 -3.96 -22.30
C TRP A 130 -16.31 -4.03 -21.85
N LYS A 131 -15.70 -2.90 -21.45
CA LYS A 131 -14.30 -2.83 -21.03
C LYS A 131 -14.09 -3.56 -19.72
N VAL A 132 -15.03 -3.43 -18.77
CA VAL A 132 -14.98 -4.15 -17.49
C VAL A 132 -14.90 -5.67 -17.72
N PHE A 133 -15.74 -6.22 -18.60
CA PHE A 133 -15.75 -7.65 -18.87
C PHE A 133 -14.51 -8.15 -19.62
N VAL A 134 -14.02 -7.38 -20.60
CA VAL A 134 -12.76 -7.67 -21.28
C VAL A 134 -11.60 -7.70 -20.27
N ASN A 135 -11.56 -6.73 -19.36
CA ASN A 135 -10.54 -6.66 -18.31
C ASN A 135 -10.63 -7.85 -17.34
N ILE A 136 -11.84 -8.24 -16.90
CA ILE A 136 -12.06 -9.39 -16.01
C ILE A 136 -11.52 -10.67 -16.65
N ALA A 137 -11.87 -10.91 -17.91
CA ALA A 137 -11.42 -12.08 -18.65
C ALA A 137 -9.89 -12.10 -18.84
N ALA A 138 -9.29 -10.94 -19.16
CA ALA A 138 -7.85 -10.84 -19.40
C ALA A 138 -6.99 -11.15 -18.16
N ILE A 139 -7.52 -10.94 -16.96
CA ILE A 139 -6.82 -11.25 -15.70
C ILE A 139 -7.14 -12.66 -15.16
N GLY A 140 -7.82 -13.50 -15.94
CA GLY A 140 -8.14 -14.88 -15.57
C GLY A 140 -9.23 -15.01 -14.50
N LEU A 141 -10.09 -13.99 -14.39
CA LEU A 141 -11.29 -14.01 -13.57
C LEU A 141 -12.53 -14.10 -14.46
N GLU A 142 -13.66 -14.45 -13.87
CA GLU A 142 -14.96 -14.48 -14.52
C GLU A 142 -15.95 -13.52 -13.82
N GLU A 143 -17.05 -13.15 -14.47
CA GLU A 143 -18.16 -12.42 -13.81
C GLU A 143 -18.64 -13.18 -12.57
N SER A 144 -18.63 -14.52 -12.65
CA SER A 144 -19.01 -15.44 -11.59
C SER A 144 -18.09 -15.41 -10.37
N ASP A 145 -16.87 -14.85 -10.49
CA ASP A 145 -15.93 -14.66 -9.37
C ASP A 145 -16.31 -13.46 -8.49
N PHE A 146 -17.30 -12.65 -8.88
CA PHE A 146 -17.83 -11.55 -8.10
C PHE A 146 -19.31 -11.77 -7.76
N ASP A 147 -19.77 -11.26 -6.61
CA ASP A 147 -21.19 -11.26 -6.28
C ASP A 147 -21.94 -10.23 -7.13
N MET A 148 -21.29 -9.10 -7.46
CA MET A 148 -21.83 -8.08 -8.38
C MET A 148 -20.73 -7.34 -9.16
N VAL A 149 -21.08 -6.85 -10.36
CA VAL A 149 -20.20 -6.03 -11.20
C VAL A 149 -20.92 -4.76 -11.63
N PHE A 150 -20.36 -3.60 -11.27
CA PHE A 150 -20.85 -2.27 -11.60
C PHE A 150 -19.87 -1.57 -12.57
N SER A 151 -20.41 -1.08 -13.67
CA SER A 151 -19.72 -0.24 -14.66
C SER A 151 -20.12 1.23 -14.50
N GLY A 152 -19.46 2.13 -15.23
CA GLY A 152 -19.79 3.57 -15.25
C GLY A 152 -21.20 3.86 -15.77
N GLU A 153 -21.83 2.90 -16.45
CA GLU A 153 -23.23 2.97 -16.91
C GLU A 153 -24.24 2.66 -15.79
N SER A 154 -23.77 2.11 -14.65
CA SER A 154 -24.60 1.75 -13.51
C SER A 154 -25.04 2.96 -12.68
N VAL A 155 -24.44 4.13 -12.92
CA VAL A 155 -24.69 5.35 -12.15
C VAL A 155 -24.73 6.59 -13.04
N LYS A 156 -25.44 7.63 -12.59
CA LYS A 156 -25.50 8.92 -13.30
C LYS A 156 -24.26 9.77 -13.10
N ARG A 157 -23.65 9.70 -11.91
CA ARG A 157 -22.47 10.47 -11.54
C ARG A 157 -21.33 9.50 -11.25
N ASN A 158 -20.26 9.61 -12.01
CA ASN A 158 -19.05 8.80 -11.81
C ASN A 158 -18.21 9.33 -10.64
N LYS A 159 -17.12 8.64 -10.31
CA LYS A 159 -16.13 9.09 -9.31
C LYS A 159 -15.69 10.54 -9.67
N PRO A 160 -15.56 11.47 -8.69
CA PRO A 160 -15.45 11.26 -7.24
C PRO A 160 -16.77 11.24 -6.46
N PHE A 161 -17.93 11.19 -7.13
CA PHE A 161 -19.19 11.00 -6.42
C PHE A 161 -19.28 9.56 -5.88
N GLY A 162 -19.83 9.39 -4.68
CA GLY A 162 -19.93 8.07 -4.02
C GLY A 162 -20.96 7.13 -4.63
N ASP A 163 -21.66 7.55 -5.69
CA ASP A 163 -22.83 6.88 -6.26
C ASP A 163 -22.56 5.42 -6.62
N ILE A 164 -21.41 5.09 -7.21
CA ILE A 164 -21.10 3.70 -7.62
C ILE A 164 -20.96 2.77 -6.42
N TYR A 165 -20.30 3.25 -5.36
CA TYR A 165 -20.11 2.49 -4.12
C TYR A 165 -21.40 2.39 -3.31
N LEU A 166 -22.17 3.48 -3.21
CA LEU A 166 -23.49 3.45 -2.57
C LEU A 166 -24.44 2.51 -3.32
N ASN A 167 -24.42 2.51 -4.65
CA ASN A 167 -25.22 1.59 -5.46
C ASN A 167 -24.81 0.13 -5.19
N ALA A 168 -23.52 -0.14 -5.07
CA ALA A 168 -23.04 -1.48 -4.71
C ALA A 168 -23.54 -1.91 -3.32
N ALA A 169 -23.37 -1.08 -2.28
CA ALA A 169 -23.84 -1.40 -0.93
C ALA A 169 -25.36 -1.64 -0.89
N ILE A 170 -26.16 -0.82 -1.58
CA ILE A 170 -27.63 -0.98 -1.66
C ILE A 170 -28.01 -2.31 -2.29
N ASN A 171 -27.42 -2.66 -3.43
CA ASN A 171 -27.76 -3.91 -4.14
C ASN A 171 -27.25 -5.16 -3.42
N LEU A 172 -26.18 -5.03 -2.62
CA LEU A 172 -25.68 -6.09 -1.76
C LEU A 172 -26.43 -6.19 -0.42
N GLY A 173 -27.29 -5.22 -0.10
CA GLY A 173 -28.04 -5.18 1.16
C GLY A 173 -27.17 -4.90 2.38
N LEU A 174 -26.11 -4.10 2.22
CA LEU A 174 -25.12 -3.81 3.26
C LEU A 174 -25.18 -2.33 3.68
N ASP A 175 -24.85 -2.06 4.95
CA ASP A 175 -24.55 -0.69 5.38
C ASP A 175 -23.21 -0.25 4.77
N PRO A 176 -23.05 0.99 4.29
CA PRO A 176 -21.76 1.45 3.76
C PRO A 176 -20.56 1.24 4.70
N LYS A 177 -20.77 1.27 6.02
CA LYS A 177 -19.71 1.02 7.00
C LYS A 177 -19.26 -0.45 7.07
N GLU A 178 -20.06 -1.38 6.52
CA GLU A 178 -19.72 -2.80 6.37
C GLU A 178 -18.94 -3.07 5.07
N CYS A 179 -18.68 -2.04 4.25
CA CYS A 179 -17.95 -2.13 3.01
C CYS A 179 -16.57 -1.48 3.12
N ILE A 180 -15.57 -2.11 2.51
CA ILE A 180 -14.26 -1.49 2.24
C ILE A 180 -14.09 -1.33 0.73
N VAL A 181 -13.69 -0.13 0.32
CA VAL A 181 -13.39 0.21 -1.06
C VAL A 181 -11.91 0.02 -1.31
N VAL A 182 -11.55 -0.57 -2.46
CA VAL A 182 -10.16 -0.73 -2.89
C VAL A 182 -9.92 0.11 -4.14
N GLU A 183 -8.99 1.05 -4.07
CA GLU A 183 -8.84 2.16 -5.06
C GLU A 183 -7.39 2.57 -5.28
N ASP A 184 -7.04 3.05 -6.47
CA ASP A 184 -5.69 3.51 -6.81
C ASP A 184 -5.61 5.03 -7.07
N SER A 185 -6.77 5.69 -7.25
CA SER A 185 -6.87 7.06 -7.74
C SER A 185 -7.43 8.05 -6.71
N LEU A 186 -7.07 9.34 -6.83
CA LEU A 186 -7.60 10.38 -5.94
C LEU A 186 -9.11 10.56 -6.06
N PHE A 187 -9.67 10.43 -7.27
CA PHE A 187 -11.11 10.51 -7.47
C PHE A 187 -11.81 9.32 -6.83
N GLY A 188 -11.22 8.14 -6.94
CA GLY A 188 -11.73 6.92 -6.36
C GLY A 188 -11.73 6.90 -4.85
N VAL A 189 -10.61 7.29 -4.23
CA VAL A 189 -10.54 7.46 -2.77
C VAL A 189 -11.62 8.43 -2.29
N LYS A 190 -11.75 9.59 -2.94
CA LYS A 190 -12.81 10.56 -2.61
C LYS A 190 -14.21 9.98 -2.78
N ALA A 191 -14.45 9.15 -3.79
CA ALA A 191 -15.74 8.49 -3.98
C ALA A 191 -16.06 7.52 -2.84
N GLY A 192 -15.10 6.69 -2.41
CA GLY A 192 -15.29 5.79 -1.26
C GLY A 192 -15.58 6.55 0.03
N LYS A 193 -14.87 7.66 0.28
CA LYS A 193 -15.14 8.53 1.44
C LYS A 193 -16.49 9.25 1.34
N ASN A 194 -16.86 9.74 0.16
CA ASN A 194 -18.18 10.34 -0.08
C ASN A 194 -19.33 9.34 0.05
N ALA A 195 -19.05 8.04 -0.12
CA ALA A 195 -19.98 6.95 0.16
C ALA A 195 -20.02 6.54 1.65
N ASN A 196 -19.28 7.22 2.53
CA ASN A 196 -19.13 6.90 3.95
C ASN A 196 -18.57 5.49 4.19
N MET A 197 -17.64 5.05 3.34
CA MET A 197 -16.97 3.76 3.43
C MET A 197 -15.52 3.91 3.88
N ARG A 198 -14.93 2.80 4.34
CA ARG A 198 -13.49 2.70 4.52
C ARG A 198 -12.83 2.50 3.16
N VAL A 199 -11.63 3.05 2.98
CA VAL A 199 -10.88 3.00 1.72
C VAL A 199 -9.49 2.43 1.98
N LEU A 200 -9.21 1.31 1.34
CA LEU A 200 -7.91 0.72 1.15
C LEU A 200 -7.34 1.20 -0.19
N ALA A 201 -6.39 2.12 -0.17
CA ALA A 201 -5.76 2.58 -1.39
C ALA A 201 -4.58 1.69 -1.80
N VAL A 202 -4.44 1.36 -3.08
CA VAL A 202 -3.24 0.77 -3.67
C VAL A 202 -2.42 1.88 -4.33
N THR A 203 -1.10 1.79 -4.28
CA THR A 203 -0.23 2.75 -4.99
C THR A 203 0.08 2.27 -6.41
N GLY A 204 0.62 3.15 -7.24
CA GLY A 204 0.98 2.85 -8.63
C GLY A 204 0.66 4.06 -9.48
N THR A 205 -0.63 4.38 -9.57
CA THR A 205 -1.16 5.56 -10.25
C THR A 205 -0.87 6.84 -9.47
N GLU A 206 -1.12 6.81 -8.15
CA GLU A 206 -0.95 7.96 -7.28
C GLU A 206 0.07 7.69 -6.17
N SER A 207 0.70 8.75 -5.69
CA SER A 207 1.63 8.64 -4.57
C SER A 207 0.89 8.34 -3.26
N ALA A 208 1.58 7.62 -2.38
CA ALA A 208 1.23 7.45 -0.97
C ALA A 208 0.63 8.70 -0.31
N THR A 209 1.36 9.80 -0.46
CA THR A 209 1.06 11.10 0.15
C THR A 209 -0.21 11.69 -0.44
N SER A 210 -0.38 11.60 -1.76
CA SER A 210 -1.59 12.07 -2.45
C SER A 210 -2.82 11.28 -2.02
N LEU A 211 -2.72 9.94 -1.96
CA LEU A 211 -3.81 9.04 -1.54
C LEU A 211 -4.21 9.27 -0.08
N ALA A 212 -3.22 9.45 0.81
CA ALA A 212 -3.46 9.82 2.21
C ALA A 212 -4.19 11.17 2.31
N ALA A 213 -3.76 12.17 1.54
CA ALA A 213 -4.38 13.50 1.51
C ALA A 213 -5.81 13.48 0.92
N ALA A 214 -6.11 12.53 0.03
CA ALA A 214 -7.45 12.31 -0.51
C ALA A 214 -8.41 11.62 0.49
N GLY A 215 -7.88 11.06 1.59
CA GLY A 215 -8.66 10.49 2.69
C GLY A 215 -8.63 8.96 2.78
N ALA A 216 -7.66 8.28 2.15
CA ALA A 216 -7.50 6.83 2.29
C ALA A 216 -7.27 6.44 3.76
N ASP A 217 -7.96 5.39 4.23
CA ASP A 217 -7.85 4.90 5.60
C ASP A 217 -6.64 3.99 5.78
N VAL A 218 -6.32 3.21 4.74
CA VAL A 218 -5.18 2.30 4.67
C VAL A 218 -4.54 2.42 3.28
N ILE A 219 -3.21 2.35 3.18
CA ILE A 219 -2.51 2.39 1.90
C ILE A 219 -1.59 1.18 1.78
N VAL A 220 -1.69 0.45 0.68
CA VAL A 220 -0.83 -0.67 0.31
C VAL A 220 -0.06 -0.36 -0.97
N THR A 221 1.06 -1.04 -1.23
CA THR A 221 1.70 -0.91 -2.56
C THR A 221 0.87 -1.57 -3.65
N ASP A 222 0.32 -2.74 -3.36
CA ASP A 222 -0.48 -3.58 -4.24
C ASP A 222 -1.25 -4.60 -3.36
N LEU A 223 -2.15 -5.39 -3.97
CA LEU A 223 -3.02 -6.30 -3.22
C LEU A 223 -2.29 -7.49 -2.60
N SER A 224 -1.05 -7.77 -2.99
CA SER A 224 -0.25 -8.84 -2.37
C SER A 224 0.29 -8.45 -0.97
N ALA A 225 0.10 -7.19 -0.57
CA ALA A 225 0.26 -6.70 0.81
C ALA A 225 -0.78 -7.21 1.79
N ILE A 226 -1.92 -7.68 1.31
CA ILE A 226 -3.00 -8.18 2.15
C ILE A 226 -2.73 -9.66 2.43
N THR A 227 -2.26 -9.93 3.66
CA THR A 227 -1.88 -11.26 4.15
C THR A 227 -3.04 -12.26 4.12
N GLU A 228 -2.73 -13.54 4.38
CA GLU A 228 -3.73 -14.61 4.44
C GLU A 228 -4.78 -14.35 5.54
N PHE A 229 -6.04 -14.54 5.17
CA PHE A 229 -7.20 -14.49 6.06
C PHE A 229 -8.19 -15.58 5.63
N THR A 230 -8.90 -16.16 6.59
CA THR A 230 -9.84 -17.27 6.35
C THR A 230 -11.28 -16.94 6.70
N ASN A 231 -11.52 -15.77 7.31
CA ASN A 231 -12.83 -15.29 7.74
C ASN A 231 -12.84 -13.74 7.83
N PRO A 232 -14.02 -13.10 7.93
CA PRO A 232 -14.12 -11.64 7.95
C PRO A 232 -13.43 -11.00 9.17
N THR A 233 -13.40 -11.68 10.31
CA THR A 233 -12.72 -11.19 11.53
C THR A 233 -11.21 -11.12 11.33
N GLU A 234 -10.60 -12.13 10.71
CA GLU A 234 -9.18 -12.10 10.36
C GLU A 234 -8.86 -11.00 9.34
N PHE A 235 -9.74 -10.79 8.35
CA PHE A 235 -9.59 -9.70 7.38
C PHE A 235 -9.65 -8.32 8.06
N GLU A 236 -10.62 -8.10 8.96
CA GLU A 236 -10.73 -6.87 9.75
C GLU A 236 -9.46 -6.59 10.56
N ALA A 237 -8.93 -7.62 11.23
CA ALA A 237 -7.74 -7.54 12.06
C ALA A 237 -6.46 -7.20 11.26
N ILE A 238 -6.44 -7.41 9.94
CA ILE A 238 -5.36 -6.88 9.10
C ILE A 238 -5.33 -5.38 9.29
N PHE A 239 -6.44 -4.69 9.06
CA PHE A 239 -6.49 -3.23 9.04
C PHE A 239 -6.44 -2.57 10.42
N GLU A 240 -6.83 -3.24 11.50
CA GLU A 240 -6.69 -2.69 12.86
C GLU A 240 -5.22 -2.42 13.25
N ASN A 241 -4.28 -3.18 12.69
CA ASN A 241 -2.85 -2.92 12.90
C ASN A 241 -2.30 -1.76 12.06
N TYR A 242 -3.10 -1.21 11.13
CA TYR A 242 -2.70 -0.17 10.18
C TYR A 242 -3.59 1.07 10.17
N SER A 243 -4.77 1.01 10.80
CA SER A 243 -5.62 2.18 10.98
C SER A 243 -4.97 3.11 11.99
N LYS A 244 -4.70 4.34 11.54
CA LYS A 244 -4.27 5.45 12.38
C LYS A 244 -5.11 5.51 13.66
N SER A 245 -4.41 5.58 14.79
CA SER A 245 -4.93 5.53 16.15
C SER A 245 -5.27 4.11 16.63
N ASN A 246 -4.36 3.53 17.41
CA ASN A 246 -4.85 2.84 18.60
C ASN A 246 -5.65 3.86 19.41
N SER A 247 -6.65 3.39 20.14
CA SER A 247 -7.55 4.13 21.05
C SER A 247 -6.89 5.09 22.05
N ASP A 248 -5.55 5.15 22.08
CA ASP A 248 -4.72 5.95 22.95
C ASP A 248 -4.17 7.23 22.28
N GLY A 249 -4.53 7.50 21.01
CA GLY A 249 -4.13 8.74 20.31
C GLY A 249 -2.63 8.82 19.95
N ILE A 250 -1.94 7.67 19.94
CA ILE A 250 -0.50 7.58 19.66
C ILE A 250 -0.29 7.05 18.22
N LEU A 251 0.20 7.92 17.33
CA LEU A 251 0.67 7.54 15.99
C LEU A 251 2.01 6.80 16.05
N TYR A 252 2.04 5.63 15.42
CA TYR A 252 3.26 4.86 15.13
C TYR A 252 3.25 4.51 13.63
N GLY A 253 4.33 4.81 12.93
CA GLY A 253 4.55 4.43 11.54
C GLY A 253 3.64 5.15 10.52
N THR A 254 4.18 5.34 9.32
CA THR A 254 3.41 5.79 8.15
C THR A 254 2.36 4.74 7.77
N SER A 255 1.22 5.16 7.23
CA SER A 255 0.06 4.31 6.81
C SER A 255 0.35 3.40 5.61
N PHE A 256 1.58 2.90 5.47
CA PHE A 256 2.11 2.17 4.33
C PHE A 256 2.26 0.68 4.65
N ILE A 257 1.38 -0.14 4.09
CA ILE A 257 1.46 -1.60 4.08
C ILE A 257 2.16 -2.03 2.79
N THR A 258 2.99 -3.04 2.87
CA THR A 258 3.74 -3.54 1.72
C THR A 258 3.64 -5.07 1.65
N PRO A 259 3.93 -5.67 0.49
CA PRO A 259 3.67 -7.07 0.18
C PRO A 259 4.36 -8.00 1.15
N PHE A 260 3.59 -8.92 1.73
CA PHE A 260 4.18 -10.10 2.35
C PHE A 260 4.74 -10.98 1.22
N LYS A 261 5.95 -10.67 0.76
CA LYS A 261 6.74 -11.65 0.02
C LYS A 261 6.99 -12.82 0.96
N ARG A 262 6.78 -14.05 0.47
CA ARG A 262 7.24 -15.28 1.13
C ARG A 262 8.75 -15.17 1.31
N ARG A 263 9.16 -14.63 2.45
CA ARG A 263 10.55 -14.41 2.82
C ARG A 263 11.04 -15.61 3.63
N ALA A 264 12.35 -15.77 3.68
CA ALA A 264 12.98 -16.70 4.63
C ALA A 264 12.39 -16.46 6.03
N SER A 265 12.38 -17.47 6.88
CA SER A 265 11.86 -17.31 8.25
C SER A 265 12.49 -16.08 8.91
N ASP A 266 11.76 -15.39 9.78
CA ASP A 266 12.29 -14.20 10.48
C ASP A 266 13.65 -14.51 11.14
N GLU A 267 13.85 -15.75 11.58
CA GLU A 267 15.11 -16.24 12.13
C GLU A 267 16.27 -16.19 11.12
N GLU A 268 16.08 -16.72 9.91
CA GLU A 268 17.09 -16.68 8.84
C GLU A 268 17.41 -15.25 8.39
N ILE A 269 16.40 -14.38 8.36
CA ILE A 269 16.57 -12.97 8.02
C ILE A 269 17.34 -12.25 9.12
N ILE A 270 16.98 -12.47 10.38
CA ILE A 270 17.68 -11.89 11.52
C ILE A 270 19.15 -12.31 11.52
N GLU A 271 19.46 -13.58 11.27
CA GLU A 271 20.86 -14.05 11.16
C GLU A 271 21.62 -13.32 10.05
N ARG A 272 21.01 -13.15 8.87
CA ARG A 272 21.59 -12.35 7.79
C ARG A 272 21.79 -10.90 8.21
N MET A 273 20.80 -10.29 8.85
CA MET A 273 20.86 -8.91 9.32
C MET A 273 21.91 -8.70 10.41
N ILE A 274 22.11 -9.65 11.32
CA ILE A 274 23.20 -9.64 12.31
C ILE A 274 24.55 -9.58 11.58
N LYS A 275 24.71 -10.39 10.53
CA LYS A 275 25.93 -10.38 9.71
C LYS A 275 26.16 -9.03 9.04
N GLU A 276 25.12 -8.46 8.44
CA GLU A 276 25.17 -7.13 7.80
C GLU A 276 25.45 -6.00 8.82
N ALA A 277 24.84 -6.05 10.00
CA ALA A 277 25.08 -5.11 11.09
C ALA A 277 26.51 -5.22 11.61
N SER A 278 27.04 -6.43 11.77
CA SER A 278 28.45 -6.66 12.14
C SER A 278 29.41 -6.05 11.10
N MET A 279 29.16 -6.27 9.81
CA MET A 279 29.98 -5.67 8.75
C MET A 279 29.88 -4.14 8.74
N ALA A 280 28.70 -3.58 9.02
CA ALA A 280 28.53 -2.13 9.14
C ALA A 280 29.33 -1.58 10.33
N ARG A 281 29.28 -2.27 11.49
CA ARG A 281 30.01 -1.91 12.70
C ARG A 281 31.52 -1.79 12.45
N ASP A 282 32.11 -2.65 11.64
CA ASP A 282 33.55 -2.61 11.35
C ASP A 282 33.98 -1.28 10.70
N ASN A 283 33.07 -0.66 9.94
CA ASN A 283 33.24 0.64 9.29
C ASN A 283 32.91 1.85 10.19
N ALA A 284 32.49 1.63 11.44
CA ALA A 284 32.13 2.71 12.35
C ALA A 284 33.30 3.69 12.57
N TYR A 285 33.00 4.98 12.42
CA TYR A 285 33.94 6.05 12.74
C TYR A 285 33.76 6.46 14.19
N ALA A 286 34.51 5.82 15.10
CA ALA A 286 34.42 6.05 16.54
C ALA A 286 35.78 6.39 17.20
N PRO A 287 36.47 7.46 16.79
CA PRO A 287 37.79 7.79 17.33
C PRO A 287 37.77 8.28 18.78
N TYR A 288 36.64 8.78 19.31
CA TYR A 288 36.55 9.38 20.63
C TYR A 288 36.18 8.34 21.69
N SER A 289 35.05 7.66 21.54
CA SER A 289 34.61 6.65 22.53
C SER A 289 35.24 5.28 22.33
N LYS A 290 35.69 4.98 21.10
CA LYS A 290 36.06 3.62 20.63
C LYS A 290 34.89 2.64 20.63
N PHE A 291 33.68 3.09 20.93
CA PHE A 291 32.48 2.28 20.96
C PHE A 291 31.88 2.17 19.56
N LYS A 292 31.93 0.97 18.98
CA LYS A 292 31.47 0.69 17.62
C LYS A 292 30.11 0.00 17.66
N VAL A 293 29.17 0.56 16.90
CA VAL A 293 27.82 0.04 16.72
C VAL A 293 27.51 -0.07 15.23
N GLY A 294 26.94 -1.20 14.85
CA GLY A 294 26.35 -1.41 13.54
C GLY A 294 24.85 -1.63 13.65
N ALA A 295 24.12 -1.23 12.62
CA ALA A 295 22.70 -1.47 12.51
C ALA A 295 22.37 -2.03 11.13
N ALA A 296 21.40 -2.93 11.09
CA ALA A 296 20.77 -3.41 9.87
C ALA A 296 19.27 -3.25 10.01
N LEU A 297 18.68 -2.57 9.04
CA LEU A 297 17.25 -2.28 8.97
C LEU A 297 16.66 -3.05 7.79
N LEU A 298 15.57 -3.77 8.01
CA LEU A 298 14.81 -4.40 6.94
C LEU A 298 13.66 -3.49 6.55
N SER A 299 13.68 -3.00 5.29
CA SER A 299 12.55 -2.27 4.74
C SER A 299 11.35 -3.21 4.67
N ALA A 300 10.25 -2.82 5.32
CA ALA A 300 8.97 -3.48 5.16
C ALA A 300 8.56 -3.49 3.68
N ALA A 301 8.86 -2.39 2.97
CA ALA A 301 8.47 -2.18 1.59
C ALA A 301 9.12 -3.11 0.59
N THR A 302 10.44 -3.21 0.68
CA THR A 302 11.22 -3.85 -0.39
C THR A 302 11.85 -5.17 0.06
N ASN A 303 11.81 -5.48 1.37
CA ASN A 303 12.64 -6.51 2.02
C ASN A 303 14.15 -6.30 1.78
N ARG A 304 14.58 -5.10 1.38
CA ARG A 304 16.00 -4.74 1.29
C ARG A 304 16.56 -4.45 2.68
N ILE A 305 17.79 -4.89 2.91
CA ILE A 305 18.54 -4.61 4.14
C ILE A 305 19.37 -3.35 3.92
N TYR A 306 19.17 -2.36 4.78
CA TYR A 306 19.96 -1.13 4.83
C TYR A 306 20.88 -1.15 6.03
N ARG A 307 22.15 -0.83 5.79
CA ARG A 307 23.21 -0.82 6.80
C ARG A 307 23.45 0.60 7.28
N GLY A 308 23.78 0.72 8.56
CA GLY A 308 24.27 1.94 9.18
C GLY A 308 25.31 1.63 10.25
N CYS A 309 26.20 2.58 10.52
CA CYS A 309 27.16 2.52 11.61
C CYS A 309 27.25 3.88 12.30
N ASN A 310 27.72 3.93 13.54
CA ASN A 310 27.90 5.20 14.22
C ASN A 310 29.06 6.00 13.62
N VAL A 311 28.84 7.31 13.48
CA VAL A 311 29.81 8.28 12.99
C VAL A 311 29.91 9.39 14.04
N GLU A 312 31.01 9.38 14.79
CA GLU A 312 31.27 10.37 15.82
C GLU A 312 31.81 11.68 15.23
N ASN A 313 31.59 12.75 15.99
CA ASN A 313 32.07 14.08 15.65
C ASN A 313 32.65 14.75 16.90
N SER A 314 33.68 15.59 16.73
CA SER A 314 34.27 16.39 17.81
C SER A 314 33.23 17.31 18.48
N SER A 315 32.25 17.78 17.70
CA SER A 315 31.01 18.32 18.22
C SER A 315 30.06 17.17 18.49
N TYR A 316 30.00 16.68 19.74
CA TYR A 316 29.24 15.47 20.07
C TYR A 316 27.77 15.51 19.64
N GLY A 317 27.14 16.70 19.63
CA GLY A 317 25.76 16.88 19.15
C GLY A 317 25.56 16.55 17.65
N ALA A 318 26.62 16.57 16.85
CA ALA A 318 26.60 16.18 15.45
C ALA A 318 26.85 14.67 15.22
N THR A 319 27.04 13.89 16.29
CA THR A 319 27.22 12.43 16.18
C THR A 319 25.93 11.75 15.74
N ILE A 320 26.05 10.85 14.77
CA ILE A 320 24.94 10.04 14.26
C ILE A 320 25.16 8.59 14.68
N CYS A 321 24.16 8.01 15.35
CA CYS A 321 24.18 6.61 15.76
C CYS A 321 23.87 5.69 14.57
N ALA A 322 24.18 4.40 14.71
CA ALA A 322 24.06 3.43 13.64
C ALA A 322 22.63 3.30 13.08
N GLU A 323 21.62 3.35 13.95
CA GLU A 323 20.21 3.21 13.61
C GLU A 323 19.72 4.39 12.76
N ARG A 324 20.06 5.62 13.18
CA ARG A 324 19.73 6.83 12.42
C ARG A 324 20.44 6.84 11.07
N ASN A 325 21.68 6.38 11.02
CA ASN A 325 22.42 6.24 9.76
C ASN A 325 21.72 5.25 8.81
N ALA A 326 21.29 4.09 9.31
CA ALA A 326 20.55 3.10 8.51
C ALA A 326 19.20 3.65 8.00
N VAL A 327 18.47 4.39 8.83
CA VAL A 327 17.21 5.07 8.44
C VAL A 327 17.46 6.07 7.32
N ILE A 328 18.45 6.96 7.47
CA ILE A 328 18.77 7.98 6.46
C ILE A 328 19.16 7.33 5.13
N HIS A 329 19.96 6.27 5.17
CA HIS A 329 20.35 5.51 3.98
C HIS A 329 19.14 4.85 3.30
N ALA A 330 18.23 4.25 4.07
CA ALA A 330 17.01 3.66 3.52
C ALA A 330 16.12 4.72 2.84
N ILE A 331 15.89 5.86 3.51
CA ILE A 331 15.08 6.97 2.96
C ILE A 331 15.73 7.55 1.70
N ALA A 332 17.05 7.73 1.68
CA ALA A 332 17.74 8.27 0.52
C ALA A 332 17.57 7.41 -0.75
N GLU A 333 17.38 6.11 -0.57
CA GLU A 333 17.24 5.14 -1.67
C GLU A 333 15.77 4.82 -2.01
N GLU A 334 14.87 4.80 -1.02
CA GLU A 334 13.46 4.41 -1.20
C GLU A 334 12.48 5.59 -1.21
N GLY A 335 12.90 6.77 -0.78
CA GLY A 335 12.07 7.98 -0.63
C GLY A 335 11.08 7.94 0.53
N SER A 336 10.58 6.76 0.91
CA SER A 336 9.72 6.53 2.07
C SER A 336 10.16 5.27 2.81
N LEU A 337 9.84 5.15 4.10
CA LEU A 337 10.33 4.05 4.92
C LEU A 337 9.25 3.51 5.86
N GLY A 338 9.17 2.18 5.93
CA GLY A 338 8.56 1.42 7.02
C GLY A 338 9.53 0.33 7.47
N ILE A 339 9.66 0.13 8.78
CA ILE A 339 10.63 -0.79 9.37
C ILE A 339 9.92 -2.05 9.85
N ASP A 340 10.33 -3.20 9.31
CA ASP A 340 9.84 -4.51 9.75
C ASP A 340 10.69 -5.05 10.91
N ILE A 341 12.00 -5.13 10.69
CA ILE A 341 12.98 -5.60 11.67
C ILE A 341 14.13 -4.59 11.73
N LEU A 342 14.62 -4.31 12.93
CA LEU A 342 15.86 -3.60 13.19
C LEU A 342 16.78 -4.53 13.98
N VAL A 343 18.02 -4.69 13.52
CA VAL A 343 19.11 -5.30 14.29
C VAL A 343 20.08 -4.20 14.70
N VAL A 344 20.43 -4.16 15.98
CA VAL A 344 21.52 -3.34 16.53
C VAL A 344 22.58 -4.27 17.08
N TYR A 345 23.82 -4.03 16.66
CA TYR A 345 24.96 -4.88 16.94
C TYR A 345 26.10 -4.06 17.58
N SER A 346 26.47 -4.41 18.81
CA SER A 346 27.57 -3.75 19.55
C SER A 346 28.45 -4.78 20.29
N ASP A 347 29.52 -4.29 20.91
CA ASP A 347 30.43 -5.13 21.70
C ASP A 347 29.96 -5.34 23.15
N ASP A 348 28.93 -4.62 23.59
CA ASP A 348 28.51 -4.69 25.00
C ASP A 348 27.72 -5.96 25.26
N ASP A 349 27.82 -6.47 26.49
CA ASP A 349 26.96 -7.54 27.00
C ASP A 349 26.26 -7.09 28.32
N PRO A 350 24.92 -6.91 28.30
CA PRO A 350 24.05 -6.98 27.13
C PRO A 350 24.26 -5.77 26.18
N PRO A 351 24.03 -5.93 24.86
CA PRO A 351 24.17 -4.85 23.89
C PRO A 351 23.29 -3.65 24.26
N ALA A 352 23.84 -2.44 24.09
CA ALA A 352 23.12 -1.22 24.38
C ALA A 352 21.87 -1.10 23.49
N PRO A 353 20.68 -0.79 24.06
CA PRO A 353 19.51 -0.48 23.27
C PRO A 353 19.69 0.84 22.51
N PRO A 354 18.89 1.10 21.46
CA PRO A 354 18.90 2.38 20.77
C PRO A 354 18.71 3.54 21.76
N CYS A 355 19.49 4.61 21.58
CA CYS A 355 19.38 5.78 22.45
C CYS A 355 18.03 6.49 22.24
N ALA A 356 17.64 7.36 23.19
CA ALA A 356 16.35 8.04 23.15
C ALA A 356 16.09 8.83 21.84
N VAL A 357 17.13 9.45 21.26
CA VAL A 357 17.03 10.16 19.99
C VAL A 357 16.78 9.18 18.84
N CYS A 358 17.48 8.03 18.83
CA CYS A 358 17.24 6.98 17.83
C CYS A 358 15.84 6.42 17.96
N LEU A 359 15.39 6.09 19.17
CA LEU A 359 14.02 5.61 19.41
C LEU A 359 12.99 6.61 18.91
N GLN A 360 13.19 7.91 19.17
CA GLN A 360 12.26 8.93 18.68
C GLN A 360 12.22 9.01 17.15
N VAL A 361 13.37 8.90 16.47
CA VAL A 361 13.41 8.84 14.99
C VAL A 361 12.76 7.57 14.47
N LEU A 362 13.07 6.42 15.07
CA LEU A 362 12.52 5.13 14.70
C LEU A 362 10.99 5.08 14.87
N ALA A 363 10.42 5.83 15.81
CA ALA A 363 8.98 5.89 16.05
C ALA A 363 8.18 6.40 14.84
N GLU A 364 8.78 7.23 13.98
CA GLU A 364 8.14 7.71 12.76
C GLU A 364 7.99 6.59 11.70
N PHE A 365 8.84 5.57 11.76
CA PHE A 365 8.95 4.52 10.74
C PHE A 365 8.64 3.11 11.27
N SER A 366 8.42 2.96 12.57
CA SER A 366 8.19 1.67 13.25
C SER A 366 6.75 1.56 13.75
N ARG A 367 6.24 0.33 13.77
CA ARG A 367 4.97 -0.04 14.40
C ARG A 367 5.20 -0.49 15.85
N PRO A 368 4.16 -0.57 16.69
CA PRO A 368 4.29 -1.09 18.06
C PRO A 368 4.87 -2.52 18.11
N ASP A 369 4.64 -3.31 17.07
CA ASP A 369 5.08 -4.71 16.93
C ASP A 369 6.37 -4.88 16.11
N THR A 370 6.97 -3.80 15.59
CA THR A 370 8.28 -3.84 14.91
C THR A 370 9.31 -4.49 15.82
N LYS A 371 10.04 -5.48 15.30
CA LYS A 371 11.03 -6.24 16.06
C LYS A 371 12.35 -5.48 16.11
N VAL A 372 12.85 -5.22 17.31
CA VAL A 372 14.19 -4.69 17.57
C VAL A 372 15.03 -5.78 18.21
N VAL A 373 16.04 -6.25 17.48
CA VAL A 373 16.95 -7.30 17.92
C VAL A 373 18.25 -6.65 18.35
N LEU A 374 18.62 -6.84 19.61
CA LEU A 374 19.94 -6.50 20.13
C LEU A 374 20.80 -7.74 20.08
N ALA A 375 21.97 -7.64 19.44
CA ALA A 375 22.92 -8.73 19.31
C ALA A 375 24.35 -8.26 19.65
N SER A 376 25.16 -9.13 20.24
CA SER A 376 26.56 -8.84 20.56
C SER A 376 27.53 -9.81 19.90
N VAL A 377 28.81 -9.44 19.93
CA VAL A 377 29.94 -10.29 19.49
C VAL A 377 30.05 -11.62 20.23
N ASP A 378 29.58 -11.68 21.48
CA ASP A 378 29.65 -12.87 22.32
C ASP A 378 28.45 -13.82 22.11
N GLY A 379 27.60 -13.53 21.12
CA GLY A 379 26.44 -14.34 20.77
C GLY A 379 25.21 -14.07 21.64
N PHE A 380 25.22 -13.02 22.48
CA PHE A 380 24.00 -12.58 23.13
C PHE A 380 23.00 -12.10 22.07
N ARG A 381 21.73 -12.50 22.24
CA ARG A 381 20.64 -12.05 21.38
C ARG A 381 19.38 -11.85 22.22
N LYS A 382 18.75 -10.69 22.06
CA LYS A 382 17.43 -10.40 22.65
C LYS A 382 16.57 -9.61 21.69
N THR A 383 15.30 -10.01 21.58
CA THR A 383 14.31 -9.32 20.76
C THR A 383 13.34 -8.57 21.67
N TYR A 384 13.09 -7.31 21.32
CA TYR A 384 12.05 -6.47 21.88
C TYR A 384 11.06 -6.10 20.77
N LEU A 385 9.80 -5.87 21.13
CA LEU A 385 8.89 -5.10 20.33
C LEU A 385 9.19 -3.62 20.53
N PHE A 386 9.00 -2.80 19.50
CA PHE A 386 9.31 -1.38 19.57
C PHE A 386 8.60 -0.66 20.72
N LYS A 387 7.33 -1.01 20.98
CA LYS A 387 6.54 -0.47 22.11
C LYS A 387 7.14 -0.75 23.49
N GLU A 388 7.97 -1.78 23.64
CA GLU A 388 8.64 -2.10 24.89
C GLU A 388 9.85 -1.18 25.13
N LEU A 389 10.44 -0.64 24.06
CA LEU A 389 11.56 0.30 24.12
C LEU A 389 11.09 1.77 24.18
N LEU A 390 10.01 2.10 23.49
CA LEU A 390 9.40 3.43 23.50
C LEU A 390 7.87 3.34 23.58
N PRO A 391 7.29 3.18 24.79
CA PRO A 391 5.85 3.00 24.95
C PRO A 391 5.03 4.28 24.71
N ASN A 392 5.66 5.45 24.83
CA ASN A 392 5.02 6.75 24.70
C ASN A 392 5.92 7.71 23.90
N PRO A 393 5.98 7.57 22.57
CA PRO A 393 6.77 8.46 21.72
C PRO A 393 6.26 9.90 21.85
N PHE A 394 7.17 10.86 21.69
CA PHE A 394 6.75 12.24 21.55
C PHE A 394 6.07 12.42 20.19
N ILE A 395 4.83 12.91 20.23
CA ILE A 395 4.05 13.25 19.05
C ILE A 395 3.65 14.72 19.16
N PHE A 396 3.76 15.47 18.07
CA PHE A 396 3.32 16.85 18.03
C PHE A 396 1.83 16.97 18.40
N PRO A 397 1.41 17.96 19.21
CA PRO A 397 0.02 18.11 19.62
C PRO A 397 -0.99 18.13 18.47
N THR A 398 -0.61 18.70 17.32
CA THR A 398 -1.42 18.74 16.09
C THR A 398 -1.67 17.38 15.45
N LEU A 399 -0.95 16.34 15.87
CA LEU A 399 -1.07 14.98 15.37
C LEU A 399 -1.74 14.04 16.39
N ARG A 400 -2.10 14.47 17.61
CA ARG A 400 -2.62 13.61 18.69
C ARG A 400 -4.13 13.32 18.65
N ASN A 401 -4.79 13.55 17.51
CA ASN A 401 -6.26 13.52 17.41
C ASN A 401 -6.87 12.21 17.89
#